data_AF-A0A3N2AXG3-F1
#
_entry.id   AF-A0A3N2AXG3-F1
#
_cell.length_a   1.000
_cell.length_b   1.000
_cell.length_c   1.000
_cell.angle_alpha   90.00
_cell.angle_beta   90.00
_cell.angle_gamma   90.00
#
_symmetry.space_group_name_H-M   'P 1'
#
loop_
_entity.id
_entity.type
_entity.pdbx_description
1 polymer ?
#
loop_
_entity_poly.entity_id
_entity_poly.type
_entity_poly.pdbx_seq_one_letter_code
_entity_poly.pdbx_strand_id
1 'polypeptide(L)'
;MLRLDPHLAVFRTAPDRIAIGAQQPVAELDADDPTLLGIAALTRGVVRRELEHLLGDEPAAVLLRAVGPALELSPPALGVRVRGRIPLADALHRAVRLSGHPARDDGLVLPVAAWRLPDAELERLAASGLAHLPVVVGDVWVQVGPFVPAGAGCAGCARQDAARLDAGALLPGHLTPVPSPIAAAQTVVTVLGALRRAADDALPAGWGARIRQRDASVSALRRSRARCPHRSRPGTAMAA
;
A
#
# COMPACT_ATOMS: atom_id res chain seq x y z
N MET A 1 -11.86 -12.71 5.29
CA MET A 1 -11.61 -12.23 6.66
C MET A 1 -12.57 -11.07 6.93
N LEU A 2 -13.26 -11.09 8.06
CA LEU A 2 -14.23 -10.07 8.45
C LEU A 2 -13.51 -9.07 9.35
N ARG A 3 -13.61 -7.78 9.02
CA ARG A 3 -12.99 -6.72 9.80
C ARG A 3 -13.93 -5.52 9.92
N LEU A 4 -13.97 -4.88 11.08
CA LEU A 4 -14.57 -3.56 11.22
C LEU A 4 -13.74 -2.53 10.47
N ASP A 5 -14.39 -1.62 9.75
CA ASP A 5 -13.72 -0.49 9.10
C ASP A 5 -12.89 0.29 10.15
N PRO A 6 -11.56 0.38 9.99
CA PRO A 6 -10.69 1.04 10.95
C PRO A 6 -10.94 2.54 11.09
N HIS A 7 -11.69 3.16 10.17
CA HIS A 7 -12.06 4.58 10.25
C HIS A 7 -13.32 4.81 11.10
N LEU A 8 -14.06 3.77 11.46
CA LEU A 8 -15.21 3.87 12.35
C LEU A 8 -14.76 3.71 13.80
N ALA A 9 -14.94 4.77 14.59
CA ALA A 9 -14.69 4.73 16.03
C ALA A 9 -15.74 3.86 16.74
N VAL A 10 -15.30 3.06 17.71
CA VAL A 10 -16.19 2.34 18.64
C VAL A 10 -16.11 3.02 20.00
N PHE A 11 -17.24 3.42 20.56
CA PHE A 11 -17.30 4.05 21.88
C PHE A 11 -18.50 3.57 22.66
N ARG A 12 -18.35 3.56 23.99
CA ARG A 12 -19.48 3.33 24.91
C ARG A 12 -20.37 4.57 24.92
N THR A 13 -21.64 4.39 24.61
CA THR A 13 -22.67 5.42 24.72
C THR A 13 -23.41 5.36 26.06
N ALA A 14 -23.48 4.17 26.66
CA ALA A 14 -24.01 3.93 28.00
C ALA A 14 -23.27 2.75 28.68
N PRO A 15 -23.51 2.45 29.98
CA PRO A 15 -22.87 1.32 30.66
C PRO A 15 -23.11 -0.03 29.98
N ASP A 16 -24.26 -0.18 29.33
CA ASP A 16 -24.79 -1.37 28.67
C ASP A 16 -24.87 -1.22 27.14
N ARG A 17 -24.31 -0.13 26.56
CA ARG A 17 -24.42 0.16 25.12
C ARG A 17 -23.12 0.65 24.50
N ILE A 18 -22.87 0.21 23.26
CA ILE A 18 -21.81 0.72 22.41
C ILE A 18 -22.38 1.21 21.07
N ALA A 19 -21.71 2.21 20.48
CA ALA A 19 -21.99 2.66 19.13
C ALA A 19 -20.74 2.54 18.26
N ILE A 20 -20.96 2.29 16.97
CA ILE A 20 -19.94 2.25 15.93
C ILE A 20 -20.18 3.41 14.97
N GLY A 21 -19.24 4.35 14.88
CA GLY A 21 -19.35 5.58 14.09
C GLY A 21 -19.66 6.81 14.95
N ALA A 22 -18.86 7.87 14.80
CA ALA A 22 -18.89 9.03 15.71
C ALA A 22 -20.03 10.03 15.42
N GLN A 23 -20.12 10.53 14.18
CA GLN A 23 -21.09 11.56 13.82
C GLN A 23 -22.46 11.01 13.42
N GLN A 24 -22.47 9.79 12.85
CA GLN A 24 -23.68 9.02 12.56
C GLN A 24 -23.40 7.57 12.98
N PRO A 25 -24.14 7.02 13.95
CA PRO A 25 -23.95 5.64 14.36
C PRO A 25 -24.40 4.73 13.22
N VAL A 26 -23.48 3.90 12.76
CA VAL A 26 -23.68 2.87 11.73
C VAL A 26 -24.30 1.62 12.36
N ALA A 27 -24.00 1.38 13.63
CA ALA A 27 -24.61 0.34 14.45
C ALA A 27 -24.63 0.74 15.93
N GLU A 28 -25.69 0.35 16.63
CA GLU A 28 -25.77 0.37 18.09
C GLU A 28 -25.96 -1.06 18.60
N LEU A 29 -25.21 -1.42 19.64
CA LEU A 29 -25.17 -2.77 20.16
C LEU A 29 -25.16 -2.73 21.69
N ASP A 30 -25.58 -3.83 22.30
CA ASP A 30 -25.45 -4.02 23.73
C ASP A 30 -23.98 -4.28 24.10
N ALA A 31 -23.54 -3.75 25.24
CA ALA A 31 -22.17 -3.87 25.73
C ALA A 31 -21.97 -5.13 26.58
N ASP A 32 -22.55 -6.25 26.17
CA ASP A 32 -22.37 -7.55 26.81
C ASP A 32 -21.02 -8.19 26.46
N ASP A 33 -20.56 -9.13 27.29
CA ASP A 33 -19.25 -9.77 27.11
C ASP A 33 -19.06 -10.44 25.73
N PRO A 34 -20.05 -11.18 25.19
CA PRO A 34 -19.95 -11.75 23.85
C PRO A 34 -19.81 -10.69 22.75
N THR A 35 -20.60 -9.61 22.82
CA THR A 35 -20.54 -8.53 21.83
C THR A 35 -19.19 -7.83 21.89
N LEU A 36 -18.69 -7.51 23.09
CA LEU A 36 -17.39 -6.86 23.26
C LEU A 36 -16.24 -7.76 22.74
N LEU A 37 -16.30 -9.06 23.02
CA LEU A 37 -15.32 -10.04 22.51
C LEU A 37 -15.36 -10.10 20.98
N GLY A 38 -16.56 -10.15 20.39
CA GLY A 38 -16.78 -10.18 18.96
C GLY A 38 -16.30 -8.92 18.25
N ILE A 39 -16.61 -7.75 18.80
CA ILE A 39 -16.11 -6.47 18.29
C ILE A 39 -14.58 -6.44 18.33
N ALA A 40 -13.95 -6.85 19.43
CA ALA A 40 -12.49 -6.90 19.53
C ALA A 40 -11.84 -7.90 18.54
N ALA A 41 -12.51 -9.00 18.21
CA ALA A 41 -12.07 -9.92 17.16
C ALA A 41 -12.19 -9.27 15.77
N LEU A 42 -13.30 -8.60 15.49
CA LEU A 42 -13.55 -7.89 14.24
C LEU A 42 -12.62 -6.68 14.04
N THR A 43 -12.21 -5.97 15.10
CA THR A 43 -11.23 -4.87 14.96
C THR A 43 -9.86 -5.39 14.51
N ARG A 44 -9.48 -6.60 14.95
CA ARG A 44 -8.22 -7.27 14.60
C ARG A 44 -8.29 -8.00 13.25
N GLY A 45 -9.49 -8.30 12.78
CA GLY A 45 -9.74 -9.13 11.60
C GLY A 45 -9.82 -10.60 11.99
N VAL A 46 -10.92 -11.26 11.64
CA VAL A 46 -11.22 -12.64 12.06
C VAL A 46 -11.85 -13.41 10.90
N VAL A 47 -11.68 -14.73 10.85
CA VAL A 47 -12.44 -15.56 9.90
C VAL A 47 -13.79 -15.92 10.49
N ARG A 48 -14.83 -16.06 9.66
CA ARG A 48 -16.20 -16.31 10.13
C ARG A 48 -16.29 -17.51 11.09
N ARG A 49 -15.65 -18.63 10.76
CA ARG A 49 -15.60 -19.84 11.61
C ARG A 49 -14.95 -19.62 12.97
N GLU A 50 -13.95 -18.75 13.04
CA GLU A 50 -13.29 -18.43 14.31
C GLU A 50 -14.18 -17.54 15.18
N LEU A 51 -14.91 -16.59 14.57
CA LEU A 51 -15.92 -15.81 15.27
C LEU A 51 -17.07 -16.67 15.79
N GLU A 52 -17.56 -17.60 14.96
CA GLU A 52 -18.56 -18.62 15.33
C GLU A 52 -18.05 -19.50 16.48
N HIS A 53 -16.79 -19.90 16.47
CA HIS A 53 -16.18 -20.66 17.57
C HIS A 53 -16.07 -19.86 18.88
N LEU A 54 -15.77 -18.56 18.79
CA LEU A 54 -15.62 -17.68 19.95
C LEU A 54 -16.94 -17.30 20.61
N LEU A 55 -18.00 -17.09 19.82
CA LEU A 55 -19.28 -16.56 20.29
C LEU A 55 -20.43 -17.57 20.29
N GLY A 56 -20.27 -18.68 19.57
CA GLY A 56 -21.37 -19.54 19.13
C GLY A 56 -21.95 -19.07 17.79
N ASP A 57 -22.55 -20.00 17.05
CA ASP A 57 -23.07 -19.75 15.69
C ASP A 57 -24.14 -18.65 15.65
N GLU A 58 -25.14 -18.74 16.53
CA GLU A 58 -26.27 -17.80 16.56
C GLU A 58 -25.83 -16.39 17.01
N PRO A 59 -25.08 -16.21 18.11
CA PRO A 59 -24.58 -14.89 18.50
C PRO A 59 -23.65 -14.26 17.45
N ALA A 60 -22.78 -15.06 16.81
CA ALA A 60 -21.94 -14.57 15.72
C ALA A 60 -22.77 -14.09 14.52
N ALA A 61 -23.82 -14.82 14.14
CA ALA A 61 -24.72 -14.43 13.06
C ALA A 61 -25.50 -13.14 13.37
N VAL A 62 -25.99 -12.99 14.62
CA VAL A 62 -26.64 -11.76 15.09
C VAL A 62 -25.69 -10.57 15.03
N LEU A 63 -24.48 -10.71 15.56
CA LEU A 63 -23.47 -9.65 15.55
C LEU A 63 -23.12 -9.24 14.10
N LEU A 64 -22.84 -10.20 13.22
CA LEU A 64 -22.48 -9.92 11.83
C LEU A 64 -23.59 -9.24 11.04
N ARG A 65 -24.88 -9.54 11.32
CA ARG A 65 -26.01 -8.81 10.74
C ARG A 65 -26.03 -7.37 11.21
N ALA A 66 -25.81 -7.13 12.50
CA ALA A 66 -25.86 -5.81 13.10
C ALA A 66 -24.70 -4.90 12.64
N VAL A 67 -23.49 -5.46 12.53
CA VAL A 67 -22.31 -4.71 12.08
C VAL A 67 -22.09 -4.73 10.57
N GLY A 68 -22.94 -5.42 9.80
CA GLY A 68 -22.80 -5.60 8.35
C GLY A 68 -22.40 -4.34 7.56
N PRO A 69 -23.05 -3.18 7.79
CA PRO A 69 -22.69 -1.92 7.13
C PRO A 69 -21.34 -1.33 7.57
N ALA A 70 -20.83 -1.72 8.72
CA ALA A 70 -19.53 -1.32 9.28
C ALA A 70 -18.41 -2.34 9.00
N LEU A 71 -18.73 -3.49 8.39
CA LEU A 71 -17.75 -4.49 8.00
C LEU A 71 -17.11 -4.12 6.68
N GLU A 72 -15.78 -3.98 6.67
CA GLU A 72 -15.03 -4.15 5.45
C GLU A 72 -15.00 -5.64 5.10
N LEU A 73 -15.60 -5.99 3.95
CA LEU A 73 -15.18 -7.18 3.22
C LEU A 73 -13.68 -7.01 2.96
N SER A 74 -12.86 -7.96 3.44
CA SER A 74 -11.39 -7.92 3.38
C SER A 74 -10.88 -7.05 2.22
N PRO A 75 -10.13 -5.97 2.48
CA PRO A 75 -9.56 -5.21 1.39
C PRO A 75 -8.82 -6.18 0.46
N PRO A 76 -8.98 -6.07 -0.86
CA PRO A 76 -8.37 -7.00 -1.80
C PRO A 76 -6.87 -7.14 -1.47
N ALA A 77 -6.45 -8.37 -1.20
CA ALA A 77 -5.07 -8.64 -0.84
C ALA A 77 -4.25 -8.69 -2.13
N LEU A 78 -3.60 -7.57 -2.46
CA LEU A 78 -2.64 -7.53 -3.57
C LEU A 78 -1.42 -8.40 -3.21
N GLY A 79 -1.00 -9.29 -4.12
CA GLY A 79 0.28 -9.97 -3.99
C GLY A 79 1.41 -8.95 -4.13
N VAL A 80 2.30 -8.84 -3.13
CA VAL A 80 3.36 -7.81 -3.12
C VAL A 80 4.73 -8.43 -2.89
N ARG A 81 5.66 -8.17 -3.81
CA ARG A 81 7.07 -8.57 -3.66
C ARG A 81 7.95 -7.35 -3.39
N VAL A 82 8.38 -7.21 -2.14
CA VAL A 82 9.38 -6.20 -1.75
C VAL A 82 10.77 -6.67 -2.18
N ARG A 83 11.50 -5.82 -2.92
CA ARG A 83 12.87 -6.12 -3.40
C ARG A 83 13.83 -5.01 -2.98
N GLY A 84 14.73 -5.30 -2.06
CA GLY A 84 15.74 -4.33 -1.63
C GLY A 84 16.63 -4.96 -0.57
N ARG A 85 17.79 -4.37 -0.32
CA ARG A 85 18.76 -4.85 0.69
C ARG A 85 19.07 -3.80 1.75
N ILE A 86 18.26 -2.75 1.85
CA ILE A 86 18.42 -1.68 2.84
C ILE A 86 17.43 -1.89 3.99
N PRO A 87 17.69 -1.39 5.21
CA PRO A 87 16.82 -1.61 6.38
C PRO A 87 15.35 -1.20 6.18
N LEU A 88 15.10 -0.18 5.35
CA LEU A 88 13.73 0.22 4.98
C LEU A 88 12.98 -0.86 4.21
N ALA A 89 13.68 -1.65 3.38
CA ALA A 89 13.07 -2.77 2.65
C ALA A 89 12.56 -3.83 3.63
N ASP A 90 13.31 -4.13 4.69
CA ASP A 90 12.89 -5.09 5.72
C ASP A 90 11.68 -4.57 6.51
N ALA A 91 11.67 -3.28 6.85
CA ALA A 91 10.54 -2.63 7.50
C ALA A 91 9.28 -2.70 6.63
N LEU A 92 9.41 -2.40 5.33
CA LEU A 92 8.33 -2.49 4.36
C LEU A 92 7.86 -3.94 4.19
N HIS A 93 8.77 -4.91 4.09
CA HIS A 93 8.42 -6.33 3.99
C HIS A 93 7.56 -6.77 5.18
N ARG A 94 7.97 -6.42 6.42
CA ARG A 94 7.18 -6.73 7.62
C ARG A 94 5.82 -6.03 7.60
N ALA A 95 5.78 -4.74 7.29
CA ALA A 95 4.55 -3.94 7.30
C ALA A 95 3.53 -4.41 6.24
N VAL A 96 4.00 -4.71 5.02
CA VAL A 96 3.17 -5.25 3.93
C VAL A 96 2.57 -6.60 4.32
N ARG A 97 3.38 -7.50 4.90
CA ARG A 97 2.88 -8.79 5.38
C ARG A 97 1.85 -8.63 6.51
N LEU A 98 2.14 -7.76 7.50
CA LEU A 98 1.24 -7.52 8.64
C LEU A 98 -0.07 -6.83 8.25
N SER A 99 -0.09 -6.13 7.11
CA SER A 99 -1.31 -5.52 6.55
C SER A 99 -2.13 -6.48 5.69
N GLY A 100 -1.71 -7.74 5.55
CA GLY A 100 -2.48 -8.77 4.86
C GLY A 100 -2.17 -8.93 3.37
N HIS A 101 -1.12 -8.26 2.86
CA HIS A 101 -0.65 -8.45 1.48
C HIS A 101 0.32 -9.65 1.42
N PRO A 102 -0.04 -10.77 0.76
CA PRO A 102 0.83 -11.93 0.68
C PRO A 102 2.03 -11.66 -0.24
N ALA A 103 3.16 -12.30 0.05
CA ALA A 103 4.29 -12.31 -0.88
C ALA A 103 3.94 -13.19 -2.09
N ARG A 104 3.88 -12.60 -3.28
CA ARG A 104 3.67 -13.33 -4.56
C ARG A 104 4.52 -12.76 -5.68
N ASP A 105 4.81 -13.60 -6.66
CA ASP A 105 5.72 -13.29 -7.77
C ASP A 105 5.02 -12.66 -8.98
N ASP A 106 3.70 -12.78 -9.06
CA ASP A 106 2.82 -12.34 -10.15
C ASP A 106 2.06 -11.03 -9.85
N GLY A 107 2.30 -10.43 -8.67
CA GLY A 107 1.62 -9.22 -8.23
C GLY A 107 2.42 -7.93 -8.45
N LEU A 108 2.32 -7.01 -7.50
CA LEU A 108 3.04 -5.74 -7.51
C LEU A 108 4.46 -5.89 -6.95
N VAL A 109 5.45 -5.36 -7.67
CA VAL A 109 6.83 -5.30 -7.19
C VAL A 109 7.08 -3.96 -6.51
N LEU A 110 7.58 -4.00 -5.28
CA LEU A 110 7.99 -2.82 -4.50
C LEU A 110 9.51 -2.79 -4.42
N PRO A 111 10.23 -2.28 -5.45
CA PRO A 111 11.67 -2.19 -5.40
C PRO A 111 12.09 -1.03 -4.48
N VAL A 112 13.04 -1.30 -3.59
CA VAL A 112 13.51 -0.38 -2.54
C VAL A 112 15.01 -0.22 -2.68
N ALA A 113 15.48 1.00 -2.95
CA ALA A 113 16.89 1.28 -3.15
C ALA A 113 17.31 2.61 -2.51
N ALA A 114 18.62 2.73 -2.29
CA ALA A 114 19.25 3.98 -1.92
C ALA A 114 19.70 4.72 -3.18
N TRP A 115 19.56 6.04 -3.18
CA TRP A 115 19.84 6.98 -4.27
C TRP A 115 19.03 6.79 -5.55
N ARG A 116 19.02 5.58 -6.12
CA ARG A 116 18.33 5.23 -7.36
C ARG A 116 18.13 3.72 -7.47
N LEU A 117 17.21 3.31 -8.34
CA LEU A 117 17.09 1.91 -8.73
C LEU A 117 18.25 1.51 -9.64
N PRO A 118 18.85 0.31 -9.45
CA PRO A 118 19.84 -0.22 -10.38
C PRO A 118 19.24 -0.41 -11.78
N ASP A 119 20.03 -0.14 -12.83
CA ASP A 119 19.60 -0.33 -14.23
C ASP A 119 19.12 -1.76 -14.51
N ALA A 120 19.81 -2.75 -13.94
CA ALA A 120 19.41 -4.15 -14.06
C ALA A 120 18.02 -4.44 -13.44
N GLU A 121 17.63 -3.73 -12.37
CA GLU A 121 16.29 -3.88 -11.80
C GLU A 121 15.26 -3.14 -12.66
N LEU A 122 15.58 -1.96 -13.21
CA LEU A 122 14.73 -1.26 -14.16
C LEU A 122 14.44 -2.09 -15.41
N GLU A 123 15.46 -2.75 -15.96
CA GLU A 123 15.34 -3.66 -17.11
C GLU A 123 14.51 -4.88 -16.76
N ARG A 124 14.74 -5.47 -15.58
CA ARG A 124 13.95 -6.62 -15.09
C ARG A 124 12.47 -6.28 -14.94
N LEU A 125 12.15 -5.12 -14.37
CA LEU A 125 10.77 -4.63 -14.21
C LEU A 125 10.10 -4.36 -15.55
N ALA A 126 10.84 -3.76 -16.49
CA ALA A 126 10.35 -3.52 -17.84
C ALA A 126 10.10 -4.83 -18.60
N ALA A 127 10.99 -5.82 -18.45
CA ALA A 127 10.87 -7.13 -19.08
C ALA A 127 9.74 -7.98 -18.49
N SER A 128 9.52 -7.92 -17.16
CA SER A 128 8.46 -8.68 -16.51
C SER A 128 7.07 -8.13 -16.78
N GLY A 129 6.95 -6.84 -17.13
CA GLY A 129 5.66 -6.18 -17.35
C GLY A 129 4.77 -6.11 -16.10
N LEU A 130 5.33 -6.39 -14.92
CA LEU A 130 4.60 -6.36 -13.66
C LEU A 130 4.37 -4.92 -13.20
N ALA A 131 3.25 -4.71 -12.50
CA ALA A 131 3.01 -3.45 -11.82
C ALA A 131 4.12 -3.21 -10.78
N HIS A 132 4.58 -1.97 -10.65
CA HIS A 132 5.60 -1.64 -9.67
C HIS A 132 5.46 -0.25 -9.08
N LEU A 133 5.89 -0.13 -7.82
CA LEU A 133 5.90 1.10 -7.05
C LEU A 133 7.27 1.25 -6.36
N PRO A 134 8.21 2.00 -6.96
CA PRO A 134 9.55 2.10 -6.41
C PRO A 134 9.62 2.98 -5.17
N VAL A 135 10.52 2.62 -4.25
CA VAL A 135 10.87 3.42 -3.08
C VAL A 135 12.36 3.75 -3.15
N VAL A 136 12.68 5.03 -3.21
CA VAL A 136 14.06 5.50 -3.33
C VAL A 136 14.40 6.41 -2.15
N VAL A 137 15.43 6.05 -1.40
CA VAL A 137 15.92 6.83 -0.26
C VAL A 137 17.02 7.76 -0.74
N GLY A 138 16.80 9.07 -0.59
CA GLY A 138 17.82 10.11 -0.79
C GLY A 138 18.23 10.77 0.53
N ASP A 139 19.06 11.80 0.42
CA ASP A 139 19.60 12.60 1.52
C ASP A 139 18.56 13.54 2.15
N VAL A 140 17.72 14.18 1.34
CA VAL A 140 16.70 15.14 1.80
C VAL A 140 15.30 14.54 1.77
N TRP A 141 15.06 13.54 0.91
CA TRP A 141 13.73 12.96 0.69
C TRP A 141 13.79 11.44 0.58
N VAL A 142 12.73 10.77 1.04
CA VAL A 142 12.35 9.43 0.58
C VAL A 142 11.26 9.60 -0.47
N GLN A 143 11.43 9.01 -1.63
CA GLN A 143 10.43 9.03 -2.69
C GLN A 143 9.70 7.69 -2.76
N VAL A 144 8.38 7.75 -2.89
CA VAL A 144 7.51 6.62 -3.22
C VAL A 144 6.91 6.88 -4.59
N GLY A 145 7.02 5.93 -5.51
CA GLY A 145 6.58 6.08 -6.88
C GLY A 145 7.64 6.66 -7.82
N PRO A 146 7.32 6.78 -9.11
CA PRO A 146 5.96 6.72 -9.69
C PRO A 146 5.38 5.30 -9.72
N PHE A 147 4.07 5.16 -9.51
CA PHE A 147 3.36 3.91 -9.75
C PHE A 147 3.30 3.63 -11.26
N VAL A 148 3.71 2.42 -11.64
CA VAL A 148 3.61 1.94 -13.01
C VAL A 148 2.67 0.73 -13.02
N PRO A 149 1.51 0.82 -13.69
CA PRO A 149 0.59 -0.31 -13.83
C PRO A 149 1.21 -1.47 -14.60
N ALA A 150 0.62 -2.66 -14.45
CA ALA A 150 1.03 -3.84 -15.22
C ALA A 150 0.90 -3.57 -16.72
N GLY A 151 1.90 -4.01 -17.48
CA GLY A 151 2.00 -3.78 -18.92
C GLY A 151 2.19 -2.32 -19.34
N ALA A 152 2.39 -1.38 -18.41
CA ALA A 152 2.67 0.02 -18.69
C ALA A 152 4.17 0.36 -18.53
N GLY A 153 4.61 1.41 -19.23
CA GLY A 153 6.00 1.88 -19.19
C GLY A 153 6.96 1.14 -20.14
N CYS A 154 8.19 1.62 -20.22
CA CYS A 154 9.31 0.95 -20.89
C CYS A 154 10.61 1.33 -20.16
N ALA A 155 11.69 0.59 -20.40
CA ALA A 155 13.00 0.87 -19.79
C ALA A 155 13.49 2.30 -20.07
N GLY A 156 13.21 2.87 -21.25
CA GLY A 156 13.54 4.26 -21.58
C GLY A 156 12.76 5.29 -20.77
N CYS A 157 11.44 5.09 -20.59
CA CYS A 157 10.60 5.93 -19.73
C CYS A 157 11.05 5.81 -18.25
N ALA A 158 11.40 4.61 -17.78
CA ALA A 158 11.88 4.38 -16.43
C ALA A 158 13.25 5.01 -16.16
N ARG A 159 14.18 4.96 -17.12
CA ARG A 159 15.49 5.63 -17.05
C ARG A 159 15.36 7.16 -17.08
N GLN A 160 14.47 7.72 -17.90
CA GLN A 160 14.21 9.17 -17.90
C GLN A 160 13.59 9.63 -16.58
N ASP A 161 12.71 8.82 -16.00
CA ASP A 161 12.12 9.07 -14.71
C ASP A 161 13.14 8.97 -13.58
N ALA A 162 14.06 8.02 -13.64
CA ALA A 162 15.20 7.94 -12.73
C ALA A 162 16.17 9.12 -12.92
N ALA A 163 16.48 9.50 -14.17
CA ALA A 163 17.38 10.61 -14.49
C ALA A 163 16.82 11.98 -14.06
N ARG A 164 15.50 12.17 -14.07
CA ARG A 164 14.85 13.39 -13.53
C ARG A 164 14.89 13.47 -12.01
N LEU A 165 15.11 12.35 -11.32
CA LEU A 165 15.41 12.32 -9.89
C LEU A 165 16.87 12.67 -9.62
N ASP A 166 17.71 12.47 -10.63
CA ASP A 166 19.18 12.60 -10.63
C ASP A 166 19.66 13.86 -11.41
N ALA A 167 18.86 14.91 -11.55
CA ALA A 167 19.28 16.11 -12.29
C ALA A 167 20.46 16.83 -11.59
N GLY A 168 21.68 16.37 -11.85
CA GLY A 168 22.95 17.01 -11.51
C GLY A 168 23.62 16.63 -10.19
N ALA A 169 23.11 15.67 -9.41
CA ALA A 169 23.70 15.33 -8.12
C ALA A 169 24.85 14.32 -8.26
N LEU A 170 26.08 14.72 -7.88
CA LEU A 170 27.18 13.79 -7.63
C LEU A 170 26.81 12.94 -6.41
N LEU A 171 26.39 11.70 -6.65
CA LEU A 171 26.00 10.77 -5.58
C LEU A 171 27.26 10.24 -4.89
N PRO A 172 27.46 10.47 -3.59
CA PRO A 172 28.59 9.90 -2.87
C PRO A 172 28.41 8.38 -2.78
N GLY A 173 29.05 7.63 -3.67
CA GLY A 173 28.90 6.17 -3.77
C GLY A 173 29.29 5.38 -2.52
N HIS A 174 29.98 6.02 -1.56
CA HIS A 174 30.35 5.44 -0.27
C HIS A 174 29.35 5.77 0.87
N LEU A 175 28.43 6.72 0.67
CA LEU A 175 27.40 7.05 1.65
C LEU A 175 26.10 6.41 1.21
N THR A 176 25.56 5.49 2.01
CA THR A 176 24.21 4.96 1.79
C THR A 176 23.24 5.77 2.64
N PRO A 177 22.30 6.53 2.05
CA PRO A 177 21.36 7.32 2.81
C PRO A 177 20.49 6.39 3.64
N VAL A 178 20.35 6.75 4.91
CA VAL A 178 19.49 6.05 5.86
C VAL A 178 18.27 6.95 6.07
N PRO A 179 17.04 6.43 5.93
CA PRO A 179 15.86 7.23 6.24
C PRO A 179 15.83 7.56 7.73
N SER A 180 15.51 8.81 8.06
CA SER A 180 15.20 9.19 9.43
C SER A 180 14.01 8.35 9.95
N PRO A 181 13.91 8.10 11.27
CA PRO A 181 12.82 7.27 11.81
C PRO A 181 11.42 7.77 11.42
N ILE A 182 11.22 9.09 11.44
CA ILE A 182 9.95 9.71 11.07
C ILE A 182 9.64 9.57 9.57
N ALA A 183 10.65 9.73 8.70
CA ALA A 183 10.47 9.55 7.26
C ALA A 183 10.25 8.07 6.91
N ALA A 184 10.91 7.15 7.60
CA ALA A 184 10.69 5.71 7.44
C ALA A 184 9.25 5.31 7.83
N ALA A 185 8.77 5.77 8.99
CA ALA A 185 7.40 5.53 9.44
C ALA A 185 6.37 6.09 8.44
N GLN A 186 6.55 7.34 8.00
CA GLN A 186 5.69 7.96 7.01
C GLN A 186 5.75 7.24 5.66
N THR A 187 6.92 6.71 5.28
CA THR A 187 7.08 5.90 4.05
C THR A 187 6.26 4.63 4.12
N VAL A 188 6.29 3.92 5.25
CA VAL A 188 5.45 2.73 5.46
C VAL A 188 3.97 3.07 5.29
N VAL A 189 3.48 4.10 5.99
CA VAL A 189 2.07 4.54 5.90
C VAL A 189 1.70 4.90 4.46
N THR A 190 2.58 5.62 3.76
CA THR A 190 2.37 6.06 2.37
C THR A 190 2.31 4.88 1.41
N VAL A 191 3.18 3.88 1.58
CA VAL A 191 3.17 2.64 0.79
C VAL A 191 1.91 1.83 1.06
N LEU A 192 1.54 1.61 2.32
CA LEU A 192 0.33 0.84 2.64
C LEU A 192 -0.95 1.51 2.09
N GLY A 193 -1.05 2.83 2.18
CA GLY A 193 -2.14 3.58 1.57
C GLY A 193 -2.14 3.54 0.04
N ALA A 194 -0.98 3.38 -0.60
CA ALA A 194 -0.88 3.15 -2.04
C ALA A 194 -1.29 1.72 -2.42
N LEU A 195 -0.88 0.71 -1.64
CA LEU A 195 -1.22 -0.69 -1.87
C LEU A 195 -2.72 -0.94 -1.72
N ARG A 196 -3.37 -0.34 -0.72
CA ARG A 196 -4.83 -0.40 -0.57
C ARG A 196 -5.52 0.14 -1.83
N ARG A 197 -5.16 1.36 -2.25
CA ARG A 197 -5.69 1.95 -3.49
C ARG A 197 -5.37 1.14 -4.74
N ALA A 198 -4.21 0.50 -4.81
CA ALA A 198 -3.84 -0.35 -5.94
C ALA A 198 -4.66 -1.64 -5.97
N ALA A 199 -4.98 -2.19 -4.81
CA ALA A 199 -5.83 -3.36 -4.70
C ALA A 199 -7.28 -3.07 -5.12
N ASP A 200 -7.73 -1.84 -4.93
CA ASP A 200 -9.04 -1.33 -5.37
C ASP A 200 -9.02 -0.81 -6.82
N ASP A 201 -7.95 -1.05 -7.59
CA ASP A 201 -7.71 -0.49 -8.94
C ASP A 201 -7.84 1.06 -9.02
N ALA A 202 -7.72 1.74 -7.88
CA ALA A 202 -7.91 3.17 -7.71
C ALA A 202 -6.58 3.95 -7.67
N LEU A 203 -5.42 3.28 -7.75
CA LEU A 203 -4.12 3.95 -7.76
C LEU A 203 -3.78 4.47 -9.16
N PRO A 204 -3.70 5.81 -9.38
CA PRO A 204 -3.49 6.35 -10.71
C PRO A 204 -2.09 6.04 -11.25
N ALA A 205 -1.99 5.74 -12.55
CA ALA A 205 -0.70 5.64 -13.24
C ALA A 205 0.12 6.92 -13.03
N GLY A 206 1.40 6.78 -12.66
CA GLY A 206 2.28 7.90 -12.36
C GLY A 206 2.12 8.49 -10.96
N TRP A 207 1.23 7.96 -10.11
CA TRP A 207 1.09 8.40 -8.72
C TRP A 207 2.41 8.29 -7.97
N GLY A 208 2.75 9.28 -7.16
CA GLY A 208 3.91 9.22 -6.30
C GLY A 208 3.91 10.33 -5.24
N ALA A 209 4.81 10.20 -4.28
CA ALA A 209 4.98 11.12 -3.18
C ALA A 209 6.46 11.30 -2.84
N ARG A 210 6.82 12.47 -2.31
CA ARG A 210 8.11 12.74 -1.67
C ARG A 210 7.88 13.04 -0.19
N ILE A 211 8.68 12.40 0.64
CA ILE A 211 8.59 12.45 2.10
C ILE A 211 9.89 13.06 2.59
N ARG A 212 9.82 14.20 3.27
CA ARG A 212 11.04 14.88 3.73
C ARG A 212 11.71 14.11 4.85
N GLN A 213 13.03 14.00 4.79
CA GLN A 213 13.83 13.38 5.85
C GLN A 213 13.71 14.14 7.18
N ARG A 214 13.63 15.47 7.14
CA ARG A 214 13.66 16.35 8.32
C ARG A 214 12.38 16.35 9.16
N ASP A 215 11.22 16.34 8.52
CA ASP A 215 9.93 16.58 9.17
C ASP A 215 8.83 15.60 8.73
N ALA A 216 9.16 14.61 7.89
CA ALA A 216 8.22 13.66 7.30
C ALA A 216 7.07 14.30 6.50
N SER A 217 7.17 15.59 6.12
CA SER A 217 6.16 16.22 5.28
C SER A 217 6.04 15.51 3.95
N VAL A 218 4.80 15.22 3.57
CA VAL A 218 4.46 14.52 2.33
C VAL A 218 4.07 15.56 1.29
N SER A 219 4.74 15.50 0.15
CA SER A 219 4.41 16.30 -1.02
C SER A 219 4.09 15.38 -2.19
N ALA A 220 3.05 15.73 -2.96
CA ALA A 220 2.73 14.99 -4.17
C ALA A 220 3.91 15.07 -5.16
N LEU A 221 4.29 13.93 -5.74
CA LEU A 221 5.24 13.92 -6.84
C LEU A 221 4.52 14.49 -8.06
N ARG A 222 4.62 15.80 -8.28
CA ARG A 222 4.03 16.43 -9.47
C ARG A 222 4.72 15.85 -10.70
N ARG A 223 3.98 15.14 -11.55
CA ARG A 223 4.44 14.80 -12.89
C ARG A 223 3.42 15.13 -13.95
N SER A 224 3.93 15.73 -15.02
CA SER A 224 3.23 15.88 -16.28
C SER A 224 3.51 14.66 -17.18
N ARG A 225 2.42 13.97 -17.55
CA ARG A 225 2.15 13.25 -18.81
C ARG A 225 1.88 11.74 -18.74
N ALA A 226 0.83 11.42 -19.50
CA ALA A 226 0.02 10.22 -19.50
C ALA A 226 0.34 9.20 -20.60
N ARG A 227 1.43 9.34 -21.38
CA ARG A 227 1.76 8.39 -22.47
C ARG A 227 3.27 8.24 -22.65
N CYS A 228 3.75 7.00 -22.64
CA CYS A 228 5.15 6.69 -22.95
C CYS A 228 5.35 6.74 -24.48
N PRO A 229 6.15 7.67 -25.02
CA PRO A 229 6.31 7.85 -26.48
C PRO A 229 7.00 6.65 -27.15
N HIS A 230 7.77 5.87 -26.38
CA HIS A 230 8.56 4.73 -26.85
C HIS A 230 7.74 3.48 -27.19
N ARG A 231 6.43 3.46 -26.92
CA ARG A 231 5.54 2.33 -27.30
C ARG A 231 4.88 2.51 -28.67
N SER A 232 5.23 3.56 -29.40
CA SER A 232 4.79 3.79 -30.77
C SER A 232 5.57 2.90 -31.75
N ARG A 233 5.32 1.58 -31.73
CA ARG A 233 5.50 0.67 -32.89
C ARG A 233 5.00 -0.75 -32.57
N PRO A 234 3.82 -1.10 -33.09
CA PRO A 234 3.57 -2.38 -33.74
C PRO A 234 3.50 -2.15 -35.26
N GLY A 235 3.97 -3.12 -36.03
CA GLY A 235 4.42 -2.95 -37.41
C GLY A 235 3.33 -2.57 -38.43
N THR A 236 3.80 -1.96 -39.52
CA THR A 236 3.34 -2.33 -40.85
C THR A 236 4.46 -3.16 -41.48
N ALA A 237 4.32 -4.47 -41.38
CA ALA A 237 4.86 -5.37 -42.38
C ALA A 237 3.70 -5.84 -43.27
N MET A 238 3.93 -5.68 -44.58
CA MET A 238 3.35 -6.39 -45.73
C MET A 238 2.10 -5.84 -46.47
N ALA A 239 2.30 -5.87 -47.80
CA ALA A 239 1.37 -6.05 -48.93
C ALA A 239 0.72 -4.81 -49.58
N ALA A 240 1.40 -4.24 -50.57
CA ALA A 240 0.96 -4.20 -51.98
C ALA A 240 2.18 -3.97 -52.88
#